data_AF-A0A976QK60-F1
#
_entry.id   AF-A0A976QK60-F1
#
_cell.length_a   1.000
_cell.length_b   1.000
_cell.length_c   1.000
_cell.angle_alpha   90.00
_cell.angle_beta   90.00
_cell.angle_gamma   90.00
#
_symmetry.space_group_name_H-M   'P 1'
#
loop_
_entity.id
_entity.type
_entity.pdbx_description
1 polymer ?
#
loop_
_entity_poly.entity_id
_entity_poly.type
_entity_poly.pdbx_seq_one_letter_code
_entity_poly.pdbx_strand_id
1 'polypeptide(L)' 'MESTVLTLRLNLDTKDKLDKLASATHRSKSFLAAEAINRYLEIEAWQISEIEQALVEADAGDFASDAQIAQLATKYAS' A
#
# COMPACT_ATOMS: atom_id res chain seq x y z
N MET A 1 -23.56 1.81 -2.08
CA MET A 1 -22.30 1.17 -2.51
C MET A 1 -22.65 -0.21 -3.02
N GLU A 2 -22.20 -0.52 -4.23
CA GLU A 2 -22.30 -1.87 -4.77
C GLU A 2 -21.22 -2.74 -4.14
N SER A 3 -21.53 -4.01 -3.86
CA SER A 3 -20.57 -4.98 -3.36
C SER A 3 -20.57 -6.22 -4.25
N THR A 4 -19.40 -6.85 -4.35
CA THR A 4 -19.21 -8.10 -5.08
C THR A 4 -18.59 -9.15 -4.17
N VAL A 5 -18.74 -10.42 -4.53
CA VAL A 5 -18.23 -11.54 -3.73
C VAL A 5 -16.85 -11.95 -4.24
N LEU A 6 -15.88 -11.96 -3.34
CA LEU A 6 -14.56 -12.54 -3.56
C LEU A 6 -14.43 -13.84 -2.77
N THR A 7 -14.12 -14.95 -3.46
CA THR A 7 -13.82 -16.23 -2.81
C THR A 7 -12.31 -16.35 -2.62
N LEU A 8 -11.86 -16.55 -1.38
CA LEU A 8 -10.46 -16.62 -1.01
C LEU A 8 -10.07 -18.03 -0.57
N ARG A 9 -8.89 -18.50 -1.01
CA ARG A 9 -8.27 -19.70 -0.45
C ARG A 9 -7.26 -19.28 0.61
N LEU A 10 -7.46 -19.76 1.84
CA LEU A 10 -6.55 -19.52 2.96
C LEU A 10 -5.94 -20.86 3.40
N ASN A 11 -4.68 -20.81 3.84
CA ASN A 11 -4.12 -21.94 4.57
C ASN A 11 -4.79 -22.05 5.97
N LEU A 12 -4.66 -23.21 6.62
CA LEU A 12 -5.31 -23.48 7.91
C LEU A 12 -4.87 -22.51 9.01
N ASP A 13 -3.57 -22.21 9.10
CA ASP A 13 -3.02 -21.30 10.11
C ASP A 13 -3.60 -19.88 9.99
N THR A 14 -3.67 -19.33 8.78
CA THR A 14 -4.27 -18.02 8.52
C THR A 14 -5.76 -18.01 8.86
N LYS A 15 -6.48 -19.07 8.48
CA LYS A 15 -7.91 -19.20 8.79
C LYS A 15 -8.16 -19.24 10.30
N ASP A 16 -7.33 -19.96 11.06
CA ASP A 16 -7.46 -20.06 12.52
C ASP A 16 -7.08 -18.75 13.22
N LYS A 17 -6.06 -18.02 12.74
CA LYS A 17 -5.74 -16.67 13.22
C LYS A 17 -6.90 -15.70 12.97
N LEU A 18 -7.52 -15.76 11.79
CA LEU A 18 -8.69 -14.94 11.45
C LEU A 18 -9.90 -15.28 12.31
N ASP A 19 -10.16 -16.57 12.57
CA ASP A 19 -11.23 -17.04 13.47
C ASP A 19 -11.05 -16.45 14.89
N LYS A 20 -9.82 -16.51 15.44
CA LYS A 20 -9.51 -15.94 16.77
C LYS A 20 -9.70 -14.43 16.81
N LEU A 21 -9.22 -13.71 15.79
CA LEU A 21 -9.35 -12.26 15.71
C LEU A 21 -10.82 -11.82 15.60
N ALA A 22 -11.60 -12.52 14.79
CA ALA A 22 -13.04 -12.29 14.66
C ALA A 22 -13.75 -12.43 16.01
N SER A 23 -13.43 -13.49 16.77
CA SER A 23 -13.98 -13.71 18.10
C SER A 23 -13.59 -12.61 19.09
N ALA A 24 -12.31 -12.20 19.11
CA ALA A 24 -11.82 -11.19 20.05
C ALA A 24 -12.41 -9.80 19.75
N THR A 25 -12.60 -9.46 18.48
CA THR A 25 -13.05 -8.13 18.03
C THR A 25 -14.56 -8.03 17.85
N HIS A 26 -15.30 -9.14 17.99
CA HIS A 26 -16.75 -9.22 17.72
C HIS A 26 -17.10 -8.76 16.30
N ARG A 27 -16.25 -9.11 15.34
CA ARG A 27 -16.44 -8.81 13.91
C ARG A 27 -16.57 -10.09 13.10
N SER A 28 -17.23 -9.99 11.95
CA SER A 28 -17.27 -11.11 11.00
C SER A 28 -15.91 -11.28 10.33
N LYS A 29 -15.62 -12.51 9.89
CA LYS A 29 -14.41 -12.81 9.13
C LYS A 29 -14.38 -12.10 7.78
N SER A 30 -15.54 -11.96 7.15
CA SER A 30 -15.67 -11.22 5.89
C SER A 30 -15.35 -9.74 6.07
N PHE A 31 -15.78 -9.13 7.18
CA PHE A 31 -15.46 -7.74 7.50
C PHE A 31 -13.94 -7.57 7.67
N LEU A 32 -13.31 -8.41 8.50
CA LEU A 32 -11.87 -8.34 8.76
C LEU A 32 -11.04 -8.63 7.50
N ALA A 33 -11.47 -9.58 6.67
CA ALA A 33 -10.80 -9.87 5.40
C ALA A 33 -10.90 -8.70 4.42
N ALA A 34 -12.07 -8.09 4.27
CA ALA A 34 -12.25 -6.90 3.44
C ALA A 34 -11.44 -5.72 3.95
N GLU A 35 -11.42 -5.49 5.27
CA GLU A 35 -10.61 -4.45 5.90
C GLU A 35 -9.11 -4.67 5.66
N ALA A 36 -8.62 -5.89 5.81
CA ALA A 36 -7.23 -6.22 5.55
C ALA A 36 -6.84 -6.00 4.07
N ILE A 37 -7.73 -6.37 3.13
CA ILE A 37 -7.52 -6.13 1.70
C ILE A 37 -7.49 -4.63 1.40
N ASN A 38 -8.42 -3.85 1.95
CA ASN A 38 -8.43 -2.39 1.73
C ASN A 38 -7.15 -1.73 2.24
N ARG A 39 -6.71 -2.08 3.45
CA ARG A 39 -5.46 -1.55 4.01
C ARG A 39 -4.24 -1.93 3.17
N TYR A 40 -4.21 -3.16 2.65
CA TYR A 40 -3.14 -3.59 1.76
C TYR A 40 -3.13 -2.78 0.46
N LEU A 41 -4.31 -2.61 -0.17
CA LEU A 41 -4.45 -1.83 -1.40
C LEU A 41 -4.11 -0.36 -1.22
N GLU A 42 -4.49 0.27 -0.10
CA GLU A 42 -4.14 1.67 0.19
C GLU A 42 -2.62 1.89 0.22
N ILE A 43 -1.88 0.95 0.81
CA ILE A 43 -0.42 1.02 0.89
C ILE A 43 0.22 0.83 -0.49
N GLU A 44 -0.19 -0.21 -1.21
CA GLU A 44 0.43 -0.58 -2.50
C GLU A 44 0.03 0.39 -3.63
N ALA A 45 -1.22 0.88 -3.64
CA ALA A 45 -1.70 1.78 -4.68
C ALA A 45 -0.97 3.12 -4.66
N TRP A 46 -0.63 3.64 -3.47
CA TRP A 46 0.21 4.83 -3.37
C TRP A 46 1.58 4.58 -4.01
N GLN A 47 2.21 3.45 -3.71
CA GLN A 47 3.54 3.13 -4.25
C GLN A 47 3.53 3.00 -5.78
N ILE A 48 2.52 2.31 -6.33
CA ILE A 48 2.38 2.15 -7.79
C ILE A 48 2.19 3.53 -8.45
N SER A 49 1.32 4.36 -7.90
CA SER A 49 1.07 5.72 -8.42
C SER A 49 2.33 6.59 -8.43
N GLU A 50 3.13 6.56 -7.37
CA GLU A 50 4.39 7.31 -7.31
C GLU A 50 5.40 6.81 -8.34
N ILE A 51 5.51 5.49 -8.54
CA ILE A 51 6.40 4.92 -9.56
C ILE A 51 5.95 5.35 -10.96
N GLU A 52 4.65 5.27 -11.25
CA GLU A 52 4.10 5.69 -12.53
C GLU A 52 4.34 7.18 -12.80
N GLN A 53 4.19 8.04 -11.79
CA GLN A 53 4.48 9.48 -11.92
C GLN A 53 5.97 9.74 -12.13
N ALA A 54 6.85 9.09 -11.35
CA ALA A 54 8.29 9.24 -11.50
C ALA A 54 8.80 8.79 -12.88
N LEU A 55 8.17 7.76 -13.48
CA LEU A 55 8.46 7.35 -14.86
C LEU A 55 8.06 8.43 -15.87
N VAL A 56 6.91 9.08 -15.70
CA VAL A 56 6.46 10.18 -16.57
C VAL A 56 7.40 11.38 -16.47
N GLU A 57 7.82 11.77 -15.26
CA GLU A 57 8.79 12.84 -15.03
C GLU A 57 10.15 12.53 -15.66
N ALA A 58 10.62 11.29 -15.49
CA ALA A 58 11.87 10.81 -16.07
C ALA A 58 11.84 10.83 -17.61
N ASP A 59 10.76 10.35 -18.22
CA ASP A 59 10.56 10.37 -19.67
C ASP A 59 10.46 11.82 -20.21
N ALA A 60 9.95 12.75 -19.40
CA ALA A 60 9.95 14.18 -19.70
C ALA A 60 11.31 14.87 -19.47
N GLY A 61 12.29 14.16 -18.91
CA GLY A 61 13.61 14.70 -18.56
C GLY A 61 13.59 15.64 -17.36
N ASP A 62 12.55 15.59 -16.52
CA ASP A 62 12.38 16.42 -15.34
C ASP A 62 13.22 15.88 -14.17
N PHE A 63 14.53 16.00 -14.32
CA PHE A 63 15.50 15.63 -13.30
C PHE A 63 16.06 16.89 -12.63
N ALA A 64 16.43 16.74 -11.35
CA ALA A 64 17.18 17.78 -10.67
C ALA A 64 18.50 18.06 -11.39
N SER A 65 18.78 19.34 -11.61
CA SER A 65 20.07 19.81 -12.11
C SER A 65 21.19 19.62 -11.10
N ASP A 66 22.44 19.57 -11.57
CA ASP A 66 23.63 19.47 -10.73
C ASP A 66 23.69 20.54 -9.63
N ALA A 67 23.20 21.75 -9.92
CA ALA A 67 23.13 22.86 -8.96
C ALA A 67 22.13 22.60 -7.82
N GLN A 68 20.98 21.99 -8.13
CA GLN A 68 19.99 21.59 -7.13
C GLN A 68 20.51 20.45 -6.25
N ILE A 69 21.23 19.48 -6.84
CA ILE A 69 21.90 18.40 -6.11
C ILE A 69 22.95 18.96 -5.14
N ALA A 70 23.76 19.92 -5.58
CA ALA A 70 24.78 20.57 -4.74
C ALA A 70 24.18 21.35 -3.56
N GLN A 71 23.06 22.05 -3.78
CA GLN A 71 22.33 22.72 -2.69
C GLN A 71 21.74 21.73 -1.68
N LEU A 72 21.18 20.62 -2.16
CA LEU A 72 20.64 19.57 -1.29
C LEU A 72 21.73 18.98 -0.39
N ALA A 73 22.88 18.61 -0.97
CA ALA A 73 24.00 18.07 -0.21
C ALA A 73 24.48 19.03 0.89
N THR A 74 24.51 20.33 0.61
CA THR A 74 24.90 21.37 1.60
C THR A 74 23.87 21.50 2.72
N LYS A 75 22.57 21.43 2.40
CA LYS A 75 21.46 21.59 3.37
C LYS A 75 21.42 20.47 4.43
N TYR A 76 21.82 19.25 4.07
CA TYR A 76 21.75 18.08 4.96
C TYR A 76 23.11 17.61 5.49
N ALA A 77 24.19 18.34 5.21
CA ALA A 77 25.53 18.07 5.76
C ALA A 77 25.73 18.60 7.20
N SER A 78 24.65 18.97 7.91
CA SER A 78 24.65 19.53 9.27
C SER A 78 24.00 18.58 10.26
#